data_AF-A0A6N2HMV4-F1
#
_entry.id   AF-A0A6N2HMV4-F1
#
_cell.length_a   1.000
_cell.length_b   1.000
_cell.length_c   1.000
_cell.angle_alpha   90.00
_cell.angle_beta   90.00
_cell.angle_gamma   90.00
#
_symmetry.space_group_name_H-M   'P 1'
#
loop_
_entity.id
_entity.type
_entity.pdbx_description
1 polymer ?
#
loop_
_entity_poly.entity_id
_entity_poly.type
_entity_poly.pdbx_seq_one_letter_code
_entity_poly.pdbx_strand_id
1 'polypeptide(L)'
;MTTTPAGPEPHSLPTPGEQPLAPTAPGTPITLTRTQKILIGLVATGAVAIAGIGFAGSYHAVTALAVDKGFGSFAKFFTLGVDIGIGIFLALDLLLTWLRMPYPLLRQGAWLLTAATISFNAAAAWPDPLGVSMHAVIPVLFVISVEAARHATGRIADITADKHLEGPNISRWFLNPASTFILWRRQRLWGIRAWDNVLKLERERRIYIAQLRKEHGRRAWRRKASAAQMLVLSLAKDGMSIQDAIDLPKREAEKLAEAEAKRTAEANAKAEAEAEAKHQTELRNTEAEAKRRTEIAHAEAAEAEARLEVEAKQRAEAEAARVLVAETEAKLAAIARSEELARSEADLKRLQQQAEANRLTTEQQRREAETRAAASRKAREEKARAEAQRLTAEAATRSETTSGSTSTSGNGTATTSGSAPRSIAPQRGKRQSEVEAVLARIVEAGDPKSVSLEDVMNDFDLKQTTAYDRLKTAQALYAEAQNPKPQTA
;
A
#
# COMPACT_ATOMS: atom_id res chain seq x y z
N MET A 1 -47.95 0.30 71.22
CA MET A 1 -47.98 0.17 69.74
C MET A 1 -46.70 0.80 69.23
N THR A 2 -45.93 0.06 68.42
CA THR A 2 -44.61 0.49 67.94
C THR A 2 -44.40 -0.06 66.54
N THR A 3 -44.04 0.81 65.60
CA THR A 3 -43.80 0.48 64.18
C THR A 3 -42.33 0.15 63.96
N THR A 4 -42.02 -1.06 63.49
CA THR A 4 -40.67 -1.42 63.03
C THR A 4 -40.65 -1.43 61.49
N PRO A 5 -39.79 -0.64 60.82
CA PRO A 5 -39.74 -0.57 59.36
C PRO A 5 -38.98 -1.75 58.74
N ALA A 6 -39.03 -1.86 57.42
CA ALA A 6 -38.39 -2.93 56.65
C ALA A 6 -36.84 -2.90 56.74
N GLY A 7 -36.24 -4.09 56.79
CA GLY A 7 -34.82 -4.28 56.51
C GLY A 7 -34.56 -4.42 55.00
N PRO A 8 -33.36 -4.05 54.50
CA PRO A 8 -33.05 -4.06 53.08
C PRO A 8 -32.83 -5.47 52.49
N GLU A 9 -32.96 -5.55 51.17
CA GLU A 9 -32.67 -6.73 50.33
C GLU A 9 -31.29 -7.36 50.67
N PRO A 10 -31.17 -8.71 50.71
CA PRO A 10 -29.88 -9.36 50.85
C PRO A 10 -29.06 -9.17 49.56
N HIS A 11 -27.92 -8.45 49.66
CA HIS A 11 -27.03 -8.17 48.54
C HIS A 11 -26.71 -9.43 47.71
N SER A 12 -26.96 -9.34 46.40
CA SER A 12 -26.61 -10.36 45.43
C SER A 12 -25.08 -10.51 45.34
N LEU A 13 -24.55 -11.60 45.89
CA LEU A 13 -23.16 -11.99 45.70
C LEU A 13 -22.91 -12.24 44.21
N PRO A 14 -21.82 -11.70 43.61
CA PRO A 14 -21.54 -11.92 42.19
C PRO A 14 -21.25 -13.40 41.93
N THR A 15 -21.95 -13.97 40.95
CA THR A 15 -21.79 -15.36 40.52
C THR A 15 -20.35 -15.59 40.02
N PRO A 16 -19.56 -16.51 40.59
CA PRO A 16 -18.24 -16.85 40.09
C PRO A 16 -18.35 -17.72 38.83
N GLY A 17 -18.76 -17.12 37.72
CA GLY A 17 -19.25 -17.83 36.53
C GLY A 17 -18.73 -17.37 35.17
N GLU A 18 -18.10 -16.20 35.06
CA GLU A 18 -17.58 -15.68 33.78
C GLU A 18 -16.12 -15.21 33.88
N GLN A 19 -15.21 -16.11 33.51
CA GLN A 19 -13.95 -15.75 32.87
C GLN A 19 -13.84 -16.59 31.59
N PRO A 20 -13.55 -15.99 30.42
CA PRO A 20 -13.21 -16.74 29.22
C PRO A 20 -12.04 -17.69 29.51
N LEU A 21 -12.02 -18.85 28.84
CA LEU A 21 -10.97 -19.85 28.99
C LEU A 21 -9.62 -19.31 28.48
N ALA A 22 -8.88 -18.65 29.37
CA ALA A 22 -7.50 -18.28 29.13
C ALA A 22 -6.70 -19.55 28.79
N PRO A 23 -5.79 -19.52 27.80
CA PRO A 23 -4.94 -20.66 27.51
C PRO A 23 -4.16 -21.03 28.78
N THR A 24 -4.28 -22.29 29.21
CA THR A 24 -3.68 -22.77 30.45
C THR A 24 -2.20 -22.42 30.50
N ALA A 25 -1.81 -21.59 31.47
CA ALA A 25 -0.44 -21.12 31.62
C ALA A 25 0.52 -22.33 31.67
N PRO A 26 1.72 -22.23 31.04
CA PRO A 26 2.70 -23.31 31.07
C PRO A 26 3.01 -23.66 32.52
N GLY A 27 2.94 -24.96 32.84
CA GLY A 27 2.92 -25.46 34.22
C GLY A 27 4.04 -24.85 35.08
N THR A 28 3.65 -24.22 36.19
CA THR A 28 4.56 -23.43 37.05
C THR A 28 5.81 -24.24 37.40
N PRO A 29 7.03 -23.76 37.07
CA PRO A 29 8.25 -24.49 37.36
C PRO A 29 8.41 -24.70 38.87
N ILE A 30 8.91 -25.87 39.28
CA ILE A 30 9.02 -26.23 40.71
C ILE A 30 9.96 -25.25 41.43
N THR A 31 9.37 -24.30 42.16
CA THR A 31 10.09 -23.25 42.90
C THR A 31 10.63 -23.78 44.21
N LEU A 32 11.75 -24.52 44.15
CA LEU A 32 12.48 -25.00 45.33
C LEU A 32 12.79 -23.84 46.30
N THR A 33 12.36 -23.98 47.55
CA THR A 33 12.58 -22.96 48.60
C THR A 33 14.07 -22.81 48.93
N ARG A 34 14.47 -21.69 49.54
CA ARG A 34 15.88 -21.47 49.94
C ARG A 34 16.38 -22.60 50.85
N THR A 35 15.55 -23.05 51.79
CA THR A 35 15.86 -24.17 52.70
C THR A 35 16.01 -25.50 51.93
N GLN A 36 15.13 -25.79 50.96
CA GLN A 36 15.25 -26.99 50.12
C GLN A 36 16.54 -26.97 49.28
N LYS A 37 16.90 -25.82 48.70
CA LYS A 37 18.15 -25.68 47.93
C LYS A 37 19.39 -25.90 48.80
N ILE A 38 19.41 -25.36 50.02
CA ILE A 38 20.49 -25.59 51.00
C ILE A 38 20.56 -27.08 51.40
N LEU A 39 19.42 -27.70 51.69
CA LEU A 39 19.36 -29.13 52.06
C LEU A 39 19.82 -30.05 50.92
N ILE A 40 19.42 -29.77 49.68
CA ILE A 40 19.90 -30.49 48.48
C ILE A 40 21.43 -30.35 48.35
N GLY A 41 21.98 -29.14 48.52
CA GLY A 41 23.42 -28.90 48.50
C GLY A 41 24.18 -29.67 49.59
N LEU A 42 23.64 -29.69 50.81
CA LEU A 42 24.21 -30.42 51.94
C LEU A 42 24.18 -31.95 51.70
N VAL A 43 23.04 -32.49 51.25
CA VAL A 43 22.89 -33.92 50.94
C VAL A 43 23.78 -34.34 49.77
N ALA A 44 23.88 -33.54 48.72
CA ALA A 44 24.77 -33.81 47.59
C ALA A 44 26.25 -33.80 48.02
N THR A 45 26.66 -32.81 48.83
CA THR A 45 28.02 -32.73 49.37
C THR A 45 28.33 -33.93 50.26
N GLY A 46 27.40 -34.33 51.13
CA GLY A 46 27.52 -35.52 51.98
C GLY A 46 27.62 -36.81 51.17
N ALA A 47 26.80 -36.98 50.13
CA ALA A 47 26.85 -38.15 49.24
C ALA A 47 28.19 -38.23 48.48
N VAL A 48 28.72 -37.10 47.99
CA VAL A 48 30.05 -37.04 47.35
C VAL A 48 31.17 -37.37 48.35
N ALA A 49 31.09 -36.88 49.60
CA ALA A 49 32.07 -37.22 50.63
C ALA A 49 32.04 -38.71 51.00
N ILE A 50 30.85 -39.30 51.18
CA ILE A 50 30.66 -40.73 51.42
C ILE A 50 31.20 -41.55 50.24
N ALA A 51 30.92 -41.15 49.00
CA ALA A 51 31.43 -41.82 47.80
C ALA A 51 32.96 -41.75 47.73
N GLY A 52 33.59 -40.60 48.02
CA GLY A 52 35.04 -40.45 48.00
C GLY A 52 35.76 -41.28 49.07
N ILE A 53 35.23 -41.28 50.31
CA ILE A 53 35.77 -42.09 51.42
C ILE A 53 35.55 -43.59 51.13
N GLY A 54 34.37 -43.96 50.63
CA GLY A 54 34.03 -45.34 50.26
C GLY A 54 34.90 -45.86 49.12
N PHE A 55 35.14 -45.04 48.08
CA PHE A 55 36.05 -45.36 46.99
C PHE A 55 37.47 -45.57 47.50
N ALA A 56 38.02 -44.69 48.35
CA ALA A 56 39.36 -44.85 48.90
C ALA A 56 39.49 -46.15 49.74
N GLY A 57 38.54 -46.42 50.62
CA GLY A 57 38.53 -47.66 51.43
C GLY A 57 38.38 -48.92 50.60
N SER A 58 37.42 -48.93 49.67
CA SER A 58 37.17 -50.03 48.72
C SER A 58 38.39 -50.28 47.84
N TYR A 59 38.98 -49.23 47.27
CA TYR A 59 40.14 -49.34 46.39
C TYR A 59 41.31 -50.05 47.07
N HIS A 60 41.63 -49.70 48.32
CA HIS A 60 42.70 -50.37 49.07
C HIS A 60 42.35 -51.82 49.42
N ALA A 61 41.14 -52.09 49.93
CA ALA A 61 40.72 -53.45 50.31
C ALA A 61 40.65 -54.41 49.11
N VAL A 62 40.00 -53.99 48.02
CA VAL A 62 39.83 -54.79 46.80
C VAL A 62 41.14 -54.92 46.02
N THR A 63 42.00 -53.89 45.98
CA THR A 63 43.34 -54.03 45.39
C THR A 63 44.19 -55.03 46.16
N ALA A 64 44.17 -55.01 47.50
CA ALA A 64 44.91 -55.99 48.31
C ALA A 64 44.42 -57.43 48.06
N LEU A 65 43.09 -57.63 48.05
CA LEU A 65 42.48 -58.92 47.72
C LEU A 65 42.83 -59.38 46.29
N ALA A 66 42.84 -58.48 45.31
CA ALA A 66 43.21 -58.83 43.93
C ALA A 66 44.70 -59.20 43.79
N VAL A 67 45.61 -58.55 44.55
CA VAL A 67 47.03 -58.94 44.61
C VAL A 67 47.18 -60.35 45.20
N ASP A 68 46.52 -60.65 46.32
CA ASP A 68 46.47 -61.99 46.92
C ASP A 68 45.92 -63.06 45.96
N LYS A 69 44.89 -62.70 45.18
CA LYS A 69 44.30 -63.55 44.13
C LYS A 69 45.11 -63.59 42.82
N GLY A 70 46.36 -63.10 42.83
CA GLY A 70 47.31 -63.27 41.73
C GLY A 70 47.20 -62.27 40.58
N PHE A 71 46.41 -61.20 40.70
CA PHE A 71 46.28 -60.18 39.64
C PHE A 71 47.53 -59.29 39.50
N GLY A 72 48.47 -59.35 40.47
CA GLY A 72 49.76 -58.66 40.41
C GLY A 72 49.61 -57.15 40.17
N SER A 73 50.34 -56.61 39.19
CA SER A 73 50.26 -55.19 38.81
C SER A 73 48.89 -54.78 38.25
N PHE A 74 48.11 -55.71 37.70
CA PHE A 74 46.78 -55.42 37.15
C PHE A 74 45.71 -55.20 38.22
N ALA A 75 45.94 -55.61 39.48
CA ALA A 75 45.00 -55.43 40.60
C ALA A 75 44.48 -53.98 40.75
N LYS A 76 45.36 -52.99 40.53
CA LYS A 76 45.02 -51.56 40.57
C LYS A 76 44.08 -51.15 39.42
N PHE A 77 44.32 -51.66 38.22
CA PHE A 77 43.52 -51.39 37.02
C PHE A 77 42.19 -52.14 37.03
N PHE A 78 42.16 -53.37 37.55
CA PHE A 78 40.93 -54.13 37.78
C PHE A 78 39.98 -53.36 38.71
N THR A 79 40.46 -52.98 39.89
CA THR A 79 39.64 -52.29 40.90
C THR A 79 39.13 -50.94 40.37
N LEU A 80 40.03 -50.13 39.80
CA LEU A 80 39.67 -48.85 39.17
C LEU A 80 38.68 -49.02 37.99
N GLY A 81 38.85 -50.07 37.19
CA GLY A 81 37.97 -50.36 36.05
C GLY A 81 36.55 -50.75 36.45
N VAL A 82 36.39 -51.48 37.56
CA VAL A 82 35.07 -51.80 38.13
C VAL A 82 34.35 -50.53 38.61
N ASP A 83 35.02 -49.69 39.40
CA ASP A 83 34.43 -48.45 39.91
C ASP A 83 34.12 -47.43 38.78
N ILE A 84 34.98 -47.32 37.76
CA ILE A 84 34.70 -46.52 36.56
C ILE A 84 33.50 -47.09 35.79
N GLY A 85 33.39 -48.41 35.66
CA GLY A 85 32.25 -49.07 35.02
C GLY A 85 30.92 -48.79 35.75
N ILE A 86 30.92 -48.85 37.08
CA ILE A 86 29.78 -48.45 37.93
C ILE A 86 29.45 -46.97 37.70
N GLY A 87 30.44 -46.08 37.76
CA GLY A 87 30.26 -44.65 37.55
C GLY A 87 29.65 -44.32 36.19
N ILE A 88 30.15 -44.93 35.11
CA ILE A 88 29.63 -44.76 33.74
C ILE A 88 28.19 -45.29 33.63
N PHE A 89 27.90 -46.49 34.12
CA PHE A 89 26.55 -47.06 34.02
C PHE A 89 25.51 -46.26 34.83
N LEU A 90 25.87 -45.79 36.03
CA LEU A 90 25.00 -44.94 36.84
C LEU A 90 24.83 -43.54 36.24
N ALA A 91 25.88 -42.94 35.69
CA ALA A 91 25.79 -41.66 34.98
C ALA A 91 24.90 -41.76 33.72
N LEU A 92 25.05 -42.84 32.93
CA LEU A 92 24.22 -43.08 31.75
C LEU A 92 22.76 -43.40 32.12
N ASP A 93 22.51 -44.20 33.15
CA ASP A 93 21.14 -44.48 33.62
C ASP A 93 20.46 -43.23 34.22
N LEU A 94 21.19 -42.38 34.93
CA LEU A 94 20.70 -41.08 35.42
C LEU A 94 20.41 -40.11 34.26
N LEU A 95 21.33 -40.01 33.29
CA LEU A 95 21.16 -39.21 32.08
C LEU A 95 19.98 -39.68 31.24
N LEU A 96 19.83 -40.99 31.02
CA LEU A 96 18.71 -41.56 30.27
C LEU A 96 17.39 -41.45 31.04
N THR A 97 17.41 -41.49 32.37
CA THR A 97 16.25 -41.16 33.21
C THR A 97 15.84 -39.69 33.03
N TRP A 98 16.80 -38.76 33.01
CA TRP A 98 16.56 -37.33 32.72
C TRP A 98 16.04 -37.12 31.29
N LEU A 99 16.61 -37.80 30.31
CA LEU A 99 16.21 -37.81 28.89
C LEU A 99 14.96 -38.67 28.61
N ARG A 100 14.30 -39.21 29.64
CA ARG A 100 13.03 -39.96 29.56
C ARG A 100 13.09 -41.28 28.77
N MET A 101 14.29 -41.83 28.55
CA MET A 101 14.54 -43.07 27.82
C MET A 101 15.22 -44.13 28.71
N PRO A 102 14.64 -44.50 29.88
CA PRO A 102 15.31 -45.35 30.86
C PRO A 102 15.61 -46.75 30.28
N TYR A 103 16.90 -47.07 30.16
CA TYR A 103 17.37 -48.32 29.59
C TYR A 103 17.76 -49.32 30.71
N PRO A 104 16.91 -50.30 31.04
CA PRO A 104 17.03 -51.08 32.28
C PRO A 104 18.28 -51.95 32.37
N LEU A 105 18.93 -52.25 31.23
CA LEU A 105 20.15 -53.05 31.15
C LEU A 105 21.36 -52.32 31.77
N LEU A 106 21.45 -50.99 31.66
CA LEU A 106 22.49 -50.21 32.36
C LEU A 106 22.34 -50.31 33.88
N ARG A 107 21.11 -50.18 34.38
CA ARG A 107 20.79 -50.36 35.80
C ARG A 107 21.11 -51.78 36.29
N GLN A 108 20.76 -52.80 35.51
CA GLN A 108 21.08 -54.20 35.83
C GLN A 108 22.60 -54.44 35.84
N GLY A 109 23.35 -53.86 34.90
CA GLY A 109 24.82 -53.89 34.89
C GLY A 109 25.44 -53.17 36.10
N ALA A 110 24.92 -51.98 36.46
CA ALA A 110 25.37 -51.24 37.63
C ALA A 110 25.11 -52.00 38.94
N TRP A 111 23.92 -52.60 39.08
CA TRP A 111 23.58 -53.46 40.23
C TRP A 111 24.48 -54.70 40.29
N LEU A 112 24.79 -55.35 39.16
CA LEU A 112 25.70 -56.50 39.10
C LEU A 112 27.12 -56.12 39.55
N LEU A 113 27.69 -55.05 38.99
CA LEU A 113 29.03 -54.57 39.33
C LEU A 113 29.11 -54.10 40.79
N THR A 114 28.08 -53.42 41.30
CA THR A 114 28.07 -52.95 42.70
C THR A 114 27.87 -54.11 43.68
N ALA A 115 27.07 -55.11 43.35
CA ALA A 115 26.96 -56.34 44.14
C ALA A 115 28.30 -57.08 44.20
N ALA A 116 29.01 -57.22 43.07
CA ALA A 116 30.36 -57.77 43.04
C ALA A 116 31.34 -56.95 43.90
N THR A 117 31.27 -55.62 43.85
CA THR A 117 32.11 -54.71 44.65
C THR A 117 31.84 -54.85 46.16
N ILE A 118 30.57 -54.99 46.56
CA ILE A 118 30.18 -55.33 47.95
C ILE A 118 30.76 -56.69 48.34
N SER A 119 30.66 -57.71 47.47
CA SER A 119 31.24 -59.04 47.73
C SER A 119 32.76 -59.03 47.83
N PHE A 120 33.48 -58.21 47.05
CA PHE A 120 34.94 -58.06 47.16
C PHE A 120 35.34 -57.36 48.45
N ASN A 121 34.61 -56.30 48.85
CA ASN A 121 34.84 -55.62 50.14
C ASN A 121 34.57 -56.54 51.34
N ALA A 122 33.50 -57.33 51.30
CA ALA A 122 33.23 -58.36 52.28
C ALA A 122 34.35 -59.42 52.32
N ALA A 123 34.74 -59.96 51.16
CA ALA A 123 35.76 -61.00 51.06
C ALA A 123 37.15 -60.55 51.55
N ALA A 124 37.47 -59.25 51.45
CA ALA A 124 38.74 -58.69 51.94
C ALA A 124 38.90 -58.73 53.47
N ALA A 125 37.80 -58.90 54.22
CA ALA A 125 37.80 -59.02 55.69
C ALA A 125 37.27 -60.38 56.20
N TRP A 126 36.99 -61.33 55.30
CA TRP A 126 36.54 -62.66 55.67
C TRP A 126 37.66 -63.45 56.38
N PRO A 127 37.39 -64.18 57.49
CA PRO A 127 36.07 -64.59 58.00
C PRO A 127 35.48 -63.73 59.13
N ASP A 128 36.03 -62.56 59.47
CA ASP A 128 35.49 -61.73 60.57
C ASP A 128 34.14 -61.09 60.19
N PRO A 129 33.02 -61.44 60.84
CA PRO A 129 31.72 -60.86 60.52
C PRO A 129 31.64 -59.34 60.77
N LEU A 130 32.45 -58.80 61.69
CA LEU A 130 32.48 -57.38 61.98
C LEU A 130 33.22 -56.60 60.88
N GLY A 131 34.44 -57.01 60.55
CA GLY A 131 35.22 -56.46 59.43
C GLY A 131 34.48 -56.56 58.09
N VAL A 132 33.88 -57.72 57.79
CA VAL A 132 33.00 -57.93 56.63
C VAL A 132 31.91 -56.85 56.58
N SER A 133 31.25 -56.59 57.71
CA SER A 133 30.18 -55.59 57.80
C SER A 133 30.72 -54.16 57.64
N MET A 134 31.85 -53.83 58.28
CA MET A 134 32.47 -52.51 58.22
C MET A 134 32.90 -52.13 56.80
N HIS A 135 33.48 -53.07 56.04
CA HIS A 135 33.85 -52.84 54.64
C HIS A 135 32.63 -52.81 53.69
N ALA A 136 31.56 -53.56 53.98
CA ALA A 136 30.35 -53.58 53.15
C ALA A 136 29.44 -52.34 53.32
N VAL A 137 29.47 -51.66 54.47
CA VAL A 137 28.55 -50.54 54.78
C VAL A 137 28.69 -49.35 53.82
N ILE A 138 29.92 -48.92 53.49
CA ILE A 138 30.10 -47.68 52.70
C ILE A 138 29.62 -47.85 51.25
N PRO A 139 29.92 -48.95 50.54
CA PRO A 139 29.29 -49.25 49.24
C PRO A 139 27.76 -49.33 49.29
N VAL A 140 27.16 -49.84 50.37
CA VAL A 140 25.69 -49.87 50.54
C VAL A 140 25.10 -48.46 50.71
N LEU A 141 25.76 -47.59 51.48
CA LEU A 141 25.36 -46.18 51.61
C LEU A 141 25.44 -45.42 50.27
N PHE A 142 26.42 -45.74 49.42
CA PHE A 142 26.52 -45.22 48.06
C PHE A 142 25.33 -45.65 47.19
N VAL A 143 24.97 -46.95 47.17
CA VAL A 143 23.80 -47.45 46.42
C VAL A 143 22.51 -46.74 46.82
N ILE A 144 22.26 -46.61 48.12
CA ILE A 144 21.06 -45.93 48.66
C ILE A 144 21.04 -44.46 48.22
N SER A 145 22.19 -43.78 48.26
CA SER A 145 22.31 -42.38 47.85
C SER A 145 22.02 -42.18 46.36
N VAL A 146 22.50 -43.08 45.50
CA VAL A 146 22.29 -42.98 44.04
C VAL A 146 20.86 -43.35 43.65
N GLU A 147 20.25 -44.40 44.22
CA GLU A 147 18.84 -44.72 43.92
C GLU A 147 17.89 -43.61 44.42
N ALA A 148 18.20 -42.94 45.52
CA ALA A 148 17.47 -41.76 45.97
C ALA A 148 17.60 -40.58 44.98
N ALA A 149 18.81 -40.29 44.50
CA ALA A 149 19.05 -39.25 43.49
C ALA A 149 18.34 -39.58 42.16
N ARG A 150 18.40 -40.85 41.72
CA ARG A 150 17.69 -41.39 40.55
C ARG A 150 16.18 -41.23 40.66
N HIS A 151 15.60 -41.58 41.83
CA HIS A 151 14.16 -41.41 42.08
C HIS A 151 13.76 -39.93 42.03
N ALA A 152 14.53 -39.04 42.65
CA ALA A 152 14.29 -37.61 42.60
C ALA A 152 14.37 -37.06 41.16
N THR A 153 15.39 -37.41 40.40
CA THR A 153 15.56 -36.99 39.00
C THR A 153 14.43 -37.47 38.10
N GLY A 154 14.02 -38.75 38.21
CA GLY A 154 12.87 -39.27 37.47
C GLY A 154 11.57 -38.54 37.79
N ARG A 155 11.32 -38.26 39.09
CA ARG A 155 10.16 -37.48 39.53
C ARG A 155 10.17 -36.04 39.02
N ILE A 156 11.32 -35.36 39.05
CA ILE A 156 11.47 -34.00 38.52
C ILE A 156 11.20 -34.00 37.02
N ALA A 157 11.82 -34.92 36.26
CA ALA A 157 11.56 -35.06 34.84
C ALA A 157 10.07 -35.27 34.54
N ASP A 158 9.39 -36.16 35.26
CA ASP A 158 7.95 -36.41 35.11
C ASP A 158 7.05 -35.19 35.36
N ILE A 159 7.36 -34.38 36.37
CA ILE A 159 6.59 -33.17 36.68
C ILE A 159 6.84 -32.06 35.65
N THR A 160 8.10 -31.82 35.25
CA THR A 160 8.50 -30.70 34.37
C THR A 160 7.90 -30.74 32.96
N ALA A 161 7.36 -31.88 32.50
CA ALA A 161 6.84 -32.04 31.14
C ALA A 161 5.31 -32.01 30.99
N ASP A 162 4.58 -31.49 31.98
CA ASP A 162 3.12 -31.18 31.91
C ASP A 162 2.21 -32.37 31.49
N LYS A 163 2.71 -33.60 31.67
CA LYS A 163 2.06 -34.87 31.31
C LYS A 163 1.78 -35.77 32.51
N HIS A 164 1.88 -35.24 33.73
CA HIS A 164 1.51 -35.98 34.93
C HIS A 164 -0.01 -36.19 34.94
N LEU A 165 -0.46 -37.41 34.65
CA LEU A 165 -1.80 -37.85 35.04
C LEU A 165 -1.75 -38.17 36.52
N GLU A 166 -2.45 -37.39 37.33
CA GLU A 166 -2.59 -37.64 38.75
C GLU A 166 -3.30 -38.98 38.96
N GLY A 167 -2.63 -39.91 39.64
CA GLY A 167 -3.19 -41.22 39.92
C GLY A 167 -4.34 -41.17 40.93
N PRO A 168 -5.28 -42.12 40.90
CA PRO A 168 -6.24 -42.29 41.99
C PRO A 168 -5.50 -42.49 43.32
N ASN A 169 -5.93 -41.80 44.37
CA ASN A 169 -5.38 -42.01 45.72
C ASN A 169 -5.47 -43.50 46.09
N ILE A 170 -4.35 -44.07 46.55
CA ILE A 170 -4.19 -45.47 46.94
C ILE A 170 -5.26 -45.92 47.97
N SER A 171 -5.70 -45.02 48.86
CA SER A 171 -6.80 -45.31 49.80
C SER A 171 -8.10 -45.73 49.10
N ARG A 172 -8.39 -45.18 47.91
CA ARG A 172 -9.58 -45.53 47.11
C ARG A 172 -9.44 -46.86 46.39
N TRP A 173 -8.22 -47.30 46.09
CA TRP A 173 -7.97 -48.65 45.56
C TRP A 173 -8.30 -49.71 46.60
N PHE A 174 -7.97 -49.49 47.87
CA PHE A 174 -8.37 -50.39 48.97
C PHE A 174 -9.87 -50.29 49.30
N LEU A 175 -10.39 -49.07 49.49
CA LEU A 175 -11.77 -48.87 49.95
C LEU A 175 -12.84 -49.10 48.87
N ASN A 176 -12.50 -48.94 47.58
CA ASN A 176 -13.44 -49.14 46.47
C ASN A 176 -12.71 -49.45 45.15
N PRO A 177 -12.08 -50.64 45.00
CA PRO A 177 -11.28 -50.97 43.82
C PRO A 177 -12.10 -50.91 42.52
N ALA A 178 -13.33 -51.44 42.53
CA ALA A 178 -14.15 -51.56 41.32
C ALA A 178 -14.53 -50.20 40.71
N SER A 179 -15.03 -49.24 41.51
CA SER A 179 -15.34 -47.90 40.95
C SER A 179 -14.08 -47.09 40.65
N THR A 180 -13.00 -47.30 41.41
CA THR A 180 -11.71 -46.65 41.16
C THR A 180 -11.11 -47.12 39.83
N PHE A 181 -11.15 -48.41 39.50
CA PHE A 181 -10.74 -48.94 38.20
C PHE A 181 -11.59 -48.37 37.04
N ILE A 182 -12.92 -48.27 37.20
CA ILE A 182 -13.80 -47.69 36.16
C ILE A 182 -13.45 -46.21 35.92
N LEU A 183 -13.22 -45.43 36.98
CA LEU A 183 -12.85 -44.00 36.87
C LEU A 183 -11.43 -43.81 36.34
N TRP A 184 -10.48 -44.65 36.74
CA TRP A 184 -9.11 -44.65 36.23
C TRP A 184 -9.04 -45.02 34.74
N ARG A 185 -9.74 -46.08 34.31
CA ARG A 185 -9.85 -46.46 32.89
C ARG A 185 -10.45 -45.32 32.07
N ARG A 186 -11.49 -44.67 32.59
CA ARG A 186 -12.11 -43.49 32.00
C ARG A 186 -11.14 -42.31 31.89
N GLN A 187 -10.45 -41.95 32.97
CA GLN A 187 -9.40 -40.92 33.00
C GLN A 187 -8.35 -41.16 31.92
N ARG A 188 -7.84 -42.40 31.84
CA ARG A 188 -6.78 -42.78 30.91
C ARG A 188 -7.22 -42.79 29.45
N LEU A 189 -8.48 -43.12 29.17
CA LEU A 189 -9.06 -43.06 27.81
C LEU A 189 -9.37 -41.62 27.35
N TRP A 190 -9.70 -40.71 28.29
CA TRP A 190 -10.06 -39.32 27.97
C TRP A 190 -8.91 -38.33 28.16
N GLY A 191 -7.71 -38.80 28.54
CA GLY A 191 -6.54 -37.96 28.74
C GLY A 191 -6.65 -36.95 29.90
N ILE A 192 -7.59 -37.14 30.83
CA ILE A 192 -7.84 -36.18 31.92
C ILE A 192 -6.64 -36.20 32.88
N ARG A 193 -5.94 -35.07 32.96
CA ARG A 193 -4.70 -34.92 33.75
C ARG A 193 -4.97 -35.01 35.25
N ALA A 194 -5.81 -34.12 35.78
CA ALA A 194 -6.11 -34.03 37.21
C ALA A 194 -7.17 -35.05 37.66
N TRP A 195 -6.95 -35.72 38.79
CA TRP A 195 -7.87 -36.75 39.32
C TRP A 195 -9.20 -36.13 39.76
N ASP A 196 -9.17 -34.94 40.36
CA ASP A 196 -10.37 -34.27 40.84
C ASP A 196 -11.32 -33.82 39.71
N ASN A 197 -10.81 -33.59 38.49
CA ASN A 197 -11.66 -33.35 37.32
C ASN A 197 -12.48 -34.60 36.95
N VAL A 198 -11.91 -35.80 37.08
CA VAL A 198 -12.64 -37.08 36.88
C VAL A 198 -13.75 -37.24 37.92
N LEU A 199 -13.46 -36.85 39.17
CA LEU A 199 -14.44 -36.84 40.27
C LEU A 199 -15.53 -35.78 40.06
N LYS A 200 -15.19 -34.61 39.51
CA LYS A 200 -16.14 -33.54 39.19
C LYS A 200 -17.14 -34.01 38.11
N LEU A 201 -16.65 -34.52 36.98
CA LEU A 201 -17.49 -35.00 35.88
C LEU A 201 -18.42 -36.16 36.30
N GLU A 202 -17.92 -37.13 37.07
CA GLU A 202 -18.79 -38.21 37.60
C GLU A 202 -19.77 -37.69 38.67
N ARG A 203 -19.44 -36.65 39.44
CA ARG A 203 -20.36 -36.00 40.40
C ARG A 203 -21.48 -35.27 39.67
N GLU A 204 -21.16 -34.42 38.69
CA GLU A 204 -22.11 -33.74 37.81
C GLU A 204 -23.06 -34.76 37.16
N ARG A 205 -22.51 -35.80 36.54
CA ARG A 205 -23.28 -36.88 35.90
C ARG A 205 -24.20 -37.63 36.87
N ARG A 206 -23.80 -37.82 38.13
CA ARG A 206 -24.66 -38.41 39.18
C ARG A 206 -25.78 -37.48 39.60
N ILE A 207 -25.51 -36.17 39.73
CA ILE A 207 -26.51 -35.15 40.04
C ILE A 207 -27.56 -35.09 38.91
N TYR A 208 -27.12 -35.06 37.65
CA TYR A 208 -28.02 -35.07 36.49
C TYR A 208 -28.90 -36.33 36.43
N ILE A 209 -28.34 -37.52 36.68
CA ILE A 209 -29.12 -38.77 36.78
C ILE A 209 -30.11 -38.72 37.98
N ALA A 210 -29.75 -38.07 39.09
CA ALA A 210 -30.66 -37.89 40.22
C ALA A 210 -31.82 -36.93 39.88
N GLN A 211 -31.54 -35.84 39.17
CA GLN A 211 -32.55 -34.92 38.66
C GLN A 211 -33.52 -35.61 37.69
N LEU A 212 -33.03 -36.34 36.68
CA LEU A 212 -33.88 -37.10 35.77
C LEU A 212 -34.73 -38.16 36.50
N ARG A 213 -34.24 -38.73 37.60
CA ARG A 213 -35.01 -39.65 38.46
C ARG A 213 -36.07 -38.94 39.33
N LYS A 214 -35.89 -37.65 39.64
CA LYS A 214 -36.86 -36.79 40.33
C LYS A 214 -37.99 -36.40 39.36
N GLU A 215 -37.63 -35.92 38.17
CA GLU A 215 -38.57 -35.51 37.10
C GLU A 215 -39.39 -36.71 36.56
N HIS A 216 -38.71 -37.78 36.15
CA HIS A 216 -39.31 -38.87 35.38
C HIS A 216 -39.53 -40.17 36.17
N GLY A 217 -39.20 -40.17 37.46
CA GLY A 217 -39.40 -41.29 38.38
C GLY A 217 -38.32 -42.39 38.33
N ARG A 218 -38.01 -42.95 39.50
CA ARG A 218 -36.85 -43.83 39.78
C ARG A 218 -36.62 -44.99 38.79
N ARG A 219 -37.69 -45.61 38.26
CA ARG A 219 -37.60 -46.77 37.33
C ARG A 219 -37.88 -46.41 35.86
N ALA A 220 -38.65 -45.34 35.58
CA ALA A 220 -39.13 -45.03 34.23
C ALA A 220 -38.24 -44.02 33.49
N TRP A 221 -37.37 -43.28 34.18
CA TRP A 221 -36.64 -42.14 33.62
C TRP A 221 -35.95 -42.39 32.28
N ARG A 222 -35.29 -43.54 32.07
CA ARG A 222 -34.64 -43.88 30.78
C ARG A 222 -35.58 -43.97 29.57
N ARG A 223 -36.89 -44.14 29.79
CA ARG A 223 -37.94 -44.23 28.76
C ARG A 223 -38.82 -42.97 28.67
N LYS A 224 -38.60 -41.99 29.55
CA LYS A 224 -39.38 -40.75 29.65
C LYS A 224 -38.54 -39.48 29.44
N ALA A 225 -37.24 -39.53 29.73
CA ALA A 225 -36.31 -38.46 29.43
C ALA A 225 -36.28 -38.15 27.93
N SER A 226 -36.21 -36.87 27.57
CA SER A 226 -36.21 -36.45 26.17
C SER A 226 -34.93 -36.86 25.44
N ALA A 227 -34.97 -36.84 24.10
CA ALA A 227 -33.78 -37.10 23.28
C ALA A 227 -32.61 -36.17 23.64
N ALA A 228 -32.88 -34.89 23.92
CA ALA A 228 -31.88 -33.92 24.38
C ALA A 228 -31.31 -34.29 25.77
N GLN A 229 -32.15 -34.66 26.73
CA GLN A 229 -31.69 -35.13 28.06
C GLN A 229 -30.83 -36.41 27.96
N MET A 230 -31.12 -37.28 26.98
CA MET A 230 -30.32 -38.47 26.70
C MET A 230 -29.01 -38.17 25.94
N LEU A 231 -29.00 -37.16 25.07
CA LEU A 231 -27.79 -36.67 24.38
C LEU A 231 -26.77 -36.11 25.38
N VAL A 232 -27.22 -35.27 26.33
CA VAL A 232 -26.39 -34.75 27.44
C VAL A 232 -25.73 -35.91 28.21
N LEU A 233 -26.48 -36.98 28.49
CA LEU A 233 -25.95 -38.18 29.15
C LEU A 233 -25.00 -39.02 28.29
N SER A 234 -25.02 -38.89 26.96
CA SER A 234 -24.03 -39.52 26.08
C SER A 234 -22.74 -38.70 26.07
N LEU A 235 -22.82 -37.39 25.83
CA LEU A 235 -21.66 -36.49 25.84
C LEU A 235 -20.89 -36.54 27.17
N ALA A 236 -21.60 -36.54 28.31
CA ALA A 236 -20.99 -36.73 29.63
C ALA A 236 -20.57 -38.18 29.96
N LYS A 237 -20.93 -39.14 29.11
CA LYS A 237 -20.43 -40.53 29.11
C LYS A 237 -19.26 -40.70 28.13
N ASP A 238 -18.87 -39.67 27.39
CA ASP A 238 -17.72 -39.64 26.46
C ASP A 238 -16.64 -38.60 26.86
N GLY A 239 -16.91 -37.72 27.83
CA GLY A 239 -15.88 -36.89 28.51
C GLY A 239 -16.27 -35.45 28.81
N MET A 240 -17.38 -34.97 28.25
CA MET A 240 -17.86 -33.59 28.40
C MET A 240 -18.41 -33.31 29.82
N SER A 241 -18.35 -32.05 30.26
CA SER A 241 -19.09 -31.64 31.47
C SER A 241 -20.60 -31.68 31.20
N ILE A 242 -21.42 -31.79 32.25
CA ILE A 242 -22.89 -31.75 32.07
C ILE A 242 -23.33 -30.37 31.56
N GLN A 243 -22.64 -29.30 31.97
CA GLN A 243 -22.96 -27.94 31.56
C GLN A 243 -22.62 -27.70 30.07
N ASP A 244 -21.41 -28.04 29.64
CA ASP A 244 -21.00 -27.93 28.24
C ASP A 244 -21.88 -28.79 27.32
N ALA A 245 -22.33 -29.96 27.78
CA ALA A 245 -23.24 -30.81 27.02
C ALA A 245 -24.67 -30.25 26.91
N ILE A 246 -25.10 -29.37 27.84
CA ILE A 246 -26.37 -28.64 27.80
C ILE A 246 -26.24 -27.38 26.92
N ASP A 247 -25.08 -26.73 26.93
CA ASP A 247 -24.84 -25.49 26.19
C ASP A 247 -24.33 -25.71 24.77
N LEU A 248 -23.80 -26.89 24.42
CA LEU A 248 -23.33 -27.22 23.06
C LEU A 248 -24.42 -26.98 21.99
N PRO A 249 -25.68 -27.45 22.14
CA PRO A 249 -26.72 -27.16 21.14
C PRO A 249 -27.08 -25.67 21.05
N LYS A 250 -26.90 -24.89 22.12
CA LYS A 250 -27.08 -23.42 22.09
C LYS A 250 -25.96 -22.78 21.29
N ARG A 251 -24.71 -23.11 21.61
CA ARG A 251 -23.50 -22.66 20.89
C ARG A 251 -23.50 -23.03 19.42
N GLU A 252 -24.16 -24.13 19.04
CA GLU A 252 -24.38 -24.52 17.64
C GLU A 252 -25.50 -23.70 16.99
N ALA A 253 -26.62 -23.47 17.68
CA ALA A 253 -27.70 -22.59 17.19
C ALA A 253 -27.27 -21.13 17.06
N GLU A 254 -26.47 -20.61 18.00
CA GLU A 254 -25.86 -19.28 17.99
C GLU A 254 -24.97 -19.11 16.76
N LYS A 255 -24.06 -20.06 16.49
CA LYS A 255 -23.22 -20.05 15.28
C LYS A 255 -24.00 -20.14 13.97
N LEU A 256 -25.12 -20.87 13.96
CA LEU A 256 -26.01 -20.93 12.80
C LEU A 256 -26.72 -19.60 12.59
N ALA A 257 -27.22 -18.96 13.64
CA ALA A 257 -27.83 -17.64 13.60
C ALA A 257 -26.81 -16.55 13.18
N GLU A 258 -25.58 -16.59 13.68
CA GLU A 258 -24.48 -15.72 13.22
C GLU A 258 -24.16 -15.93 11.74
N ALA A 259 -24.11 -17.19 11.27
CA ALA A 259 -23.85 -17.50 9.86
C ALA A 259 -25.02 -17.07 8.94
N GLU A 260 -26.27 -17.17 9.41
CA GLU A 260 -27.44 -16.68 8.70
C GLU A 260 -27.50 -15.15 8.68
N ALA A 261 -27.24 -14.48 9.81
CA ALA A 261 -27.14 -13.02 9.89
C ALA A 261 -26.00 -12.47 8.99
N LYS A 262 -24.87 -13.17 8.91
CA LYS A 262 -23.78 -12.83 7.99
C LYS A 262 -24.20 -13.01 6.53
N ARG A 263 -24.95 -14.06 6.20
CA ARG A 263 -25.48 -14.29 4.84
C ARG A 263 -26.52 -13.25 4.43
N THR A 264 -27.40 -12.83 5.33
CA THR A 264 -28.39 -11.77 5.03
C THR A 264 -27.72 -10.41 4.91
N ALA A 265 -26.74 -10.08 5.77
CA ALA A 265 -25.92 -8.88 5.61
C ALA A 265 -25.15 -8.86 4.27
N GLU A 266 -24.52 -9.98 3.89
CA GLU A 266 -23.86 -10.12 2.58
C GLU A 266 -24.82 -10.07 1.38
N ALA A 267 -26.09 -10.48 1.55
CA ALA A 267 -27.11 -10.37 0.51
C ALA A 267 -27.61 -8.93 0.37
N ASN A 268 -27.88 -8.25 1.49
CA ASN A 268 -28.29 -6.85 1.53
C ASN A 268 -27.22 -5.94 0.91
N ALA A 269 -25.96 -6.08 1.34
CA ALA A 269 -24.85 -5.28 0.79
C ALA A 269 -24.64 -5.51 -0.73
N LYS A 270 -24.96 -6.71 -1.25
CA LYS A 270 -24.96 -6.97 -2.71
C LYS A 270 -26.14 -6.30 -3.41
N ALA A 271 -27.33 -6.32 -2.81
CA ALA A 271 -28.51 -5.64 -3.35
C ALA A 271 -28.35 -4.11 -3.35
N GLU A 272 -27.75 -3.55 -2.30
CA GLU A 272 -27.36 -2.14 -2.19
C GLU A 272 -26.33 -1.77 -3.26
N ALA A 273 -25.25 -2.53 -3.40
CA ALA A 273 -24.25 -2.31 -4.45
C ALA A 273 -24.82 -2.47 -5.88
N GLU A 274 -25.78 -3.38 -6.10
CA GLU A 274 -26.49 -3.50 -7.38
C GLU A 274 -27.42 -2.31 -7.64
N ALA A 275 -28.08 -1.77 -6.61
CA ALA A 275 -28.90 -0.57 -6.71
C ALA A 275 -28.05 0.68 -6.98
N GLU A 276 -26.91 0.84 -6.30
CA GLU A 276 -25.94 1.90 -6.58
C GLU A 276 -25.37 1.79 -7.99
N ALA A 277 -25.01 0.58 -8.45
CA ALA A 277 -24.53 0.37 -9.81
C ALA A 277 -25.59 0.75 -10.86
N LYS A 278 -26.86 0.36 -10.65
CA LYS A 278 -27.98 0.77 -11.50
C LYS A 278 -28.15 2.28 -11.53
N HIS A 279 -28.16 2.93 -10.37
CA HIS A 279 -28.27 4.39 -10.27
C HIS A 279 -27.10 5.11 -10.97
N GLN A 280 -25.86 4.62 -10.81
CA GLN A 280 -24.71 5.14 -11.55
C GLN A 280 -24.83 4.95 -13.07
N THR A 281 -25.41 3.84 -13.56
CA THR A 281 -25.68 3.69 -15.00
C THR A 281 -26.80 4.63 -15.49
N GLU A 282 -27.82 4.90 -14.68
CA GLU A 282 -28.88 5.85 -14.98
C GLU A 282 -28.35 7.30 -15.04
N LEU A 283 -27.50 7.70 -14.10
CA LEU A 283 -26.78 8.98 -14.12
C LEU A 283 -25.88 9.10 -15.37
N ARG A 284 -25.13 8.06 -15.72
CA ARG A 284 -24.31 8.06 -16.95
C ARG A 284 -25.14 8.14 -18.22
N ASN A 285 -26.31 7.48 -18.26
CA ASN A 285 -27.22 7.54 -19.40
C ASN A 285 -27.85 8.93 -19.55
N THR A 286 -28.30 9.55 -18.45
CA THR A 286 -28.85 10.92 -18.47
C THR A 286 -27.78 11.97 -18.80
N GLU A 287 -26.54 11.81 -18.32
CA GLU A 287 -25.40 12.60 -18.80
C GLU A 287 -25.13 12.43 -20.30
N ALA A 288 -25.20 11.20 -20.82
CA ALA A 288 -24.98 10.91 -22.23
C ALA A 288 -26.10 11.47 -23.13
N GLU A 289 -27.36 11.43 -22.67
CA GLU A 289 -28.47 12.10 -23.33
C GLU A 289 -28.32 13.63 -23.30
N ALA A 290 -27.90 14.22 -22.17
CA ALA A 290 -27.64 15.64 -22.07
C ALA A 290 -26.53 16.08 -23.06
N LYS A 291 -25.41 15.33 -23.10
CA LYS A 291 -24.31 15.55 -24.05
C LYS A 291 -24.78 15.46 -25.50
N ARG A 292 -25.54 14.42 -25.87
CA ARG A 292 -26.14 14.29 -27.21
C ARG A 292 -27.08 15.45 -27.56
N ARG A 293 -27.90 15.94 -26.62
CA ARG A 293 -28.75 17.11 -26.84
C ARG A 293 -27.92 18.38 -27.08
N THR A 294 -26.82 18.58 -26.35
CA THR A 294 -25.91 19.70 -26.62
C THR A 294 -25.15 19.54 -27.93
N GLU A 295 -24.72 18.34 -28.30
CA GLU A 295 -24.06 18.05 -29.59
C GLU A 295 -25.00 18.32 -30.77
N ILE A 296 -26.27 17.91 -30.68
CA ILE A 296 -27.31 18.20 -31.67
C ILE A 296 -27.56 19.71 -31.77
N ALA A 297 -27.75 20.40 -30.63
CA ALA A 297 -27.94 21.85 -30.63
C ALA A 297 -26.73 22.63 -31.19
N HIS A 298 -25.50 22.15 -30.97
CA HIS A 298 -24.30 22.72 -31.60
C HIS A 298 -24.23 22.42 -33.09
N ALA A 299 -24.67 21.25 -33.56
CA ALA A 299 -24.75 20.93 -34.98
C ALA A 299 -25.83 21.76 -35.70
N GLU A 300 -27.01 21.94 -35.10
CA GLU A 300 -28.08 22.80 -35.60
C GLU A 300 -27.64 24.28 -35.67
N ALA A 301 -26.91 24.76 -34.65
CA ALA A 301 -26.33 26.10 -34.65
C ALA A 301 -25.26 26.26 -35.76
N ALA A 302 -24.39 25.27 -35.96
CA ALA A 302 -23.38 25.28 -37.02
C ALA A 302 -24.00 25.21 -38.43
N GLU A 303 -25.09 24.43 -38.61
CA GLU A 303 -25.87 24.45 -39.85
C GLU A 303 -26.54 25.81 -40.09
N ALA A 304 -27.07 26.46 -39.05
CA ALA A 304 -27.66 27.79 -39.17
C ALA A 304 -26.60 28.85 -39.55
N GLU A 305 -25.43 28.82 -38.91
CA GLU A 305 -24.30 29.70 -39.23
C GLU A 305 -23.79 29.47 -40.67
N ALA A 306 -23.63 28.21 -41.08
CA ALA A 306 -23.25 27.87 -42.46
C ALA A 306 -24.29 28.31 -43.50
N ARG A 307 -25.59 28.19 -43.21
CA ARG A 307 -26.67 28.69 -44.08
C ARG A 307 -26.62 30.21 -44.22
N LEU A 308 -26.38 30.94 -43.12
CA LEU A 308 -26.21 32.39 -43.14
C LEU A 308 -24.95 32.82 -43.92
N GLU A 309 -23.85 32.08 -43.81
CA GLU A 309 -22.63 32.35 -44.59
C GLU A 309 -22.83 32.09 -46.09
N VAL A 310 -23.59 31.05 -46.46
CA VAL A 310 -23.97 30.76 -47.86
C VAL A 310 -24.91 31.84 -48.40
N GLU A 311 -25.91 32.28 -47.65
CA GLU A 311 -26.76 33.41 -48.06
C GLU A 311 -25.95 34.71 -48.20
N ALA A 312 -24.99 34.98 -47.31
CA ALA A 312 -24.11 36.15 -47.40
C ALA A 312 -23.26 36.11 -48.68
N LYS A 313 -22.70 34.94 -49.03
CA LYS A 313 -21.94 34.73 -50.28
C LYS A 313 -22.83 34.92 -51.51
N GLN A 314 -24.03 34.34 -51.55
CA GLN A 314 -24.98 34.53 -52.66
C GLN A 314 -25.42 35.99 -52.83
N ARG A 315 -25.60 36.73 -51.73
CA ARG A 315 -25.91 38.18 -51.79
C ARG A 315 -24.72 38.98 -52.33
N ALA A 316 -23.50 38.67 -51.90
CA ALA A 316 -22.28 39.31 -52.41
C ALA A 316 -22.03 39.00 -53.91
N GLU A 317 -22.26 37.76 -54.35
CA GLU A 317 -22.19 37.37 -55.76
C GLU A 317 -23.26 38.08 -56.62
N ALA A 318 -24.49 38.19 -56.11
CA ALA A 318 -25.56 38.93 -56.78
C ALA A 318 -25.29 40.45 -56.87
N GLU A 319 -24.63 41.03 -55.86
CA GLU A 319 -24.20 42.42 -55.88
C GLU A 319 -23.01 42.65 -56.83
N ALA A 320 -22.00 41.77 -56.82
CA ALA A 320 -20.90 41.80 -57.77
C ALA A 320 -21.37 41.64 -59.24
N ALA A 321 -22.35 40.77 -59.50
CA ALA A 321 -22.98 40.64 -60.80
C ALA A 321 -23.70 41.93 -61.25
N ARG A 322 -24.37 42.64 -60.33
CA ARG A 322 -24.98 43.95 -60.62
C ARG A 322 -23.94 45.03 -60.91
N VAL A 323 -22.84 45.05 -60.17
CA VAL A 323 -21.72 45.98 -60.43
C VAL A 323 -21.11 45.73 -61.81
N LEU A 324 -20.89 44.46 -62.18
CA LEU A 324 -20.39 44.10 -63.52
C LEU A 324 -21.37 44.51 -64.64
N VAL A 325 -22.68 44.29 -64.48
CA VAL A 325 -23.67 44.76 -65.46
C VAL A 325 -23.63 46.28 -65.58
N ALA A 326 -23.67 47.01 -64.47
CA ALA A 326 -23.57 48.47 -64.47
C ALA A 326 -22.26 49.00 -65.09
N GLU A 327 -21.14 48.29 -64.90
CA GLU A 327 -19.87 48.63 -65.54
C GLU A 327 -19.90 48.39 -67.06
N THR A 328 -20.56 47.32 -67.53
CA THR A 328 -20.75 47.07 -68.97
C THR A 328 -21.68 48.10 -69.63
N GLU A 329 -22.77 48.50 -68.97
CA GLU A 329 -23.64 49.59 -69.41
C GLU A 329 -22.91 50.94 -69.43
N ALA A 330 -22.10 51.23 -68.40
CA ALA A 330 -21.26 52.43 -68.36
C ALA A 330 -20.21 52.46 -69.48
N LYS A 331 -19.62 51.31 -69.83
CA LYS A 331 -18.68 51.16 -70.96
C LYS A 331 -19.37 51.37 -72.32
N LEU A 332 -20.57 50.81 -72.52
CA LEU A 332 -21.39 51.07 -73.71
C LEU A 332 -21.78 52.55 -73.82
N ALA A 333 -22.20 53.18 -72.72
CA ALA A 333 -22.51 54.60 -72.67
C ALA A 333 -21.28 55.49 -72.91
N ALA A 334 -20.08 55.08 -72.48
CA ALA A 334 -18.83 55.78 -72.77
C ALA A 334 -18.47 55.72 -74.26
N ILE A 335 -18.67 54.57 -74.92
CA ILE A 335 -18.48 54.42 -76.38
C ILE A 335 -19.45 55.35 -77.12
N ALA A 336 -20.75 55.35 -76.77
CA ALA A 336 -21.74 56.23 -77.39
C ALA A 336 -21.38 57.72 -77.27
N ARG A 337 -20.97 58.18 -76.07
CA ARG A 337 -20.49 59.55 -75.85
C ARG A 337 -19.23 59.87 -76.67
N SER A 338 -18.33 58.90 -76.88
CA SER A 338 -17.14 59.11 -77.69
C SER A 338 -17.47 59.33 -79.19
N GLU A 339 -18.52 58.69 -79.70
CA GLU A 339 -19.02 58.96 -81.05
C GLU A 339 -19.66 60.35 -81.17
N GLU A 340 -20.47 60.77 -80.20
CA GLU A 340 -21.08 62.11 -80.19
C GLU A 340 -20.01 63.21 -80.11
N LEU A 341 -18.98 63.02 -79.27
CA LEU A 341 -17.83 63.93 -79.21
C LEU A 341 -17.08 63.96 -80.54
N ALA A 342 -16.76 62.81 -81.15
CA ALA A 342 -16.10 62.74 -82.45
C ALA A 342 -16.90 63.41 -83.57
N ARG A 343 -18.25 63.30 -83.56
CA ARG A 343 -19.14 64.01 -84.50
C ARG A 343 -19.08 65.54 -84.28
N SER A 344 -19.17 66.00 -83.03
CA SER A 344 -19.08 67.45 -82.73
C SER A 344 -17.70 68.05 -83.06
N GLU A 345 -16.60 67.30 -82.87
CA GLU A 345 -15.28 67.70 -83.36
C GLU A 345 -15.21 67.77 -84.89
N ALA A 346 -15.85 66.84 -85.61
CA ALA A 346 -15.84 66.83 -87.07
C ALA A 346 -16.57 68.05 -87.65
N ASP A 347 -17.69 68.46 -87.05
CA ASP A 347 -18.43 69.65 -87.49
C ASP A 347 -17.74 70.96 -87.06
N LEU A 348 -17.07 71.00 -85.89
CA LEU A 348 -16.16 72.10 -85.55
C LEU A 348 -14.99 72.23 -86.55
N LYS A 349 -14.38 71.11 -86.95
CA LYS A 349 -13.29 71.10 -87.96
C LYS A 349 -13.79 71.56 -89.34
N ARG A 350 -15.02 71.20 -89.75
CA ARG A 350 -15.66 71.72 -90.98
C ARG A 350 -15.86 73.24 -90.93
N LEU A 351 -16.36 73.77 -89.82
CA LEU A 351 -16.54 75.21 -89.63
C LEU A 351 -15.19 75.97 -89.63
N GLN A 352 -14.15 75.40 -89.01
CA GLN A 352 -12.79 75.94 -89.07
C GLN A 352 -12.23 75.94 -90.49
N GLN A 353 -12.38 74.85 -91.25
CA GLN A 353 -11.94 74.78 -92.64
C GLN A 353 -12.66 75.78 -93.56
N GLN A 354 -13.96 76.03 -93.34
CA GLN A 354 -14.67 77.10 -94.04
C GLN A 354 -14.16 78.50 -93.66
N ALA A 355 -13.85 78.74 -92.38
CA ALA A 355 -13.26 80.00 -91.93
C ALA A 355 -11.86 80.23 -92.52
N GLU A 356 -11.02 79.19 -92.60
CA GLU A 356 -9.70 79.26 -93.25
C GLU A 356 -9.81 79.47 -94.76
N ALA A 357 -10.74 78.81 -95.47
CA ALA A 357 -10.97 79.03 -96.90
C ALA A 357 -11.41 80.47 -97.22
N ASN A 358 -12.30 81.03 -96.38
CA ASN A 358 -12.73 82.42 -96.49
C ASN A 358 -11.59 83.41 -96.17
N ARG A 359 -10.72 83.06 -95.22
CA ARG A 359 -9.53 83.84 -94.89
C ARG A 359 -8.49 83.82 -96.02
N LEU A 360 -8.22 82.65 -96.61
CA LEU A 360 -7.27 82.50 -97.71
C LEU A 360 -7.71 83.26 -98.97
N THR A 361 -8.99 83.23 -99.31
CA THR A 361 -9.54 84.03 -100.43
C THR A 361 -9.47 85.54 -100.14
N THR A 362 -9.73 85.97 -98.90
CA THR A 362 -9.54 87.36 -98.46
C THR A 362 -8.06 87.80 -98.55
N GLU A 363 -7.13 86.97 -98.09
CA GLU A 363 -5.68 87.25 -98.18
C GLU A 363 -5.17 87.24 -99.63
N GLN A 364 -5.71 86.40 -100.52
CA GLN A 364 -5.41 86.41 -101.96
C GLN A 364 -5.85 87.72 -102.63
N GLN A 365 -7.10 88.17 -102.44
CA GLN A 365 -7.58 89.40 -103.07
C GLN A 365 -6.94 90.65 -102.45
N ARG A 366 -6.52 90.61 -101.18
CA ARG A 366 -5.63 91.63 -100.61
C ARG A 366 -4.28 91.68 -101.35
N ARG A 367 -3.67 90.54 -101.70
CA ARG A 367 -2.43 90.51 -102.52
C ARG A 367 -2.66 91.00 -103.96
N GLU A 368 -3.84 90.76 -104.55
CA GLU A 368 -4.21 91.39 -105.83
C GLU A 368 -4.32 92.91 -105.73
N ALA A 369 -4.89 93.43 -104.65
CA ALA A 369 -4.95 94.86 -104.39
C ALA A 369 -3.53 95.45 -104.15
N GLU A 370 -2.69 94.78 -103.37
CA GLU A 370 -1.31 95.20 -103.09
C GLU A 370 -0.41 95.15 -104.34
N THR A 371 -0.60 94.19 -105.25
CA THR A 371 0.12 94.15 -106.54
C THR A 371 -0.36 95.22 -107.52
N ARG A 372 -1.67 95.51 -107.59
CA ARG A 372 -2.20 96.67 -108.33
C ARG A 372 -1.71 98.00 -107.73
N ALA A 373 -1.54 98.08 -106.41
CA ALA A 373 -0.94 99.23 -105.72
C ALA A 373 0.57 99.37 -106.02
N ALA A 374 1.31 98.26 -106.13
CA ALA A 374 2.72 98.28 -106.50
C ALA A 374 2.93 98.70 -107.97
N ALA A 375 2.11 98.21 -108.89
CA ALA A 375 2.12 98.63 -110.30
C ALA A 375 1.83 100.13 -110.46
N SER A 376 0.84 100.65 -109.72
CA SER A 376 0.51 102.08 -109.71
C SER A 376 1.52 102.94 -108.94
N ARG A 377 2.40 102.39 -108.10
CA ARG A 377 3.57 103.10 -107.57
C ARG A 377 4.65 103.31 -108.64
N LYS A 378 5.09 102.26 -109.34
CA LYS A 378 6.13 102.40 -110.38
C LYS A 378 5.75 103.39 -111.48
N ALA A 379 4.53 103.29 -112.01
CA ALA A 379 4.04 104.23 -113.04
C ALA A 379 3.90 105.67 -112.52
N ARG A 380 3.70 105.87 -111.21
CA ARG A 380 3.73 107.20 -110.57
C ARG A 380 5.15 107.68 -110.32
N GLU A 381 6.11 106.83 -109.97
CA GLU A 381 7.52 107.21 -109.78
C GLU A 381 8.18 107.66 -111.10
N GLU A 382 7.84 107.02 -112.23
CA GLU A 382 8.31 107.44 -113.55
C GLU A 382 7.74 108.80 -113.97
N LYS A 383 6.43 109.04 -113.77
CA LYS A 383 5.82 110.36 -114.04
C LYS A 383 6.24 111.44 -113.04
N ALA A 384 6.38 111.10 -111.75
CA ALA A 384 6.87 112.02 -110.74
C ALA A 384 8.32 112.44 -110.99
N ARG A 385 9.15 111.62 -111.66
CA ARG A 385 10.48 112.06 -112.14
C ARG A 385 10.38 113.08 -113.28
N ALA A 386 9.38 112.98 -114.15
CA ALA A 386 9.13 113.97 -115.20
C ALA A 386 8.54 115.29 -114.65
N GLU A 387 7.70 115.24 -113.60
CA GLU A 387 7.12 116.43 -112.98
C GLU A 387 7.99 117.06 -111.88
N ALA A 388 8.83 116.31 -111.17
CA ALA A 388 9.79 116.86 -110.21
C ALA A 388 10.92 117.65 -110.88
N GLN A 389 11.26 117.37 -112.14
CA GLN A 389 12.09 118.24 -112.98
C GLN A 389 11.32 119.45 -113.54
N ARG A 390 9.99 119.48 -113.35
CA ARG A 390 9.10 120.59 -113.74
C ARG A 390 8.44 121.29 -112.56
N LEU A 391 8.96 121.09 -111.35
CA LEU A 391 8.74 121.94 -110.17
C LEU A 391 9.44 123.32 -110.29
N THR A 392 9.57 123.82 -111.52
CA THR A 392 9.35 125.23 -111.84
C THR A 392 7.87 125.65 -111.67
N ALA A 393 6.97 124.71 -111.34
CA ALA A 393 5.55 124.93 -111.02
C ALA A 393 5.16 124.34 -109.63
N GLU A 394 5.34 125.15 -108.57
CA GLU A 394 4.57 125.28 -107.31
C GLU A 394 4.30 124.10 -106.30
N ALA A 395 4.77 124.30 -105.03
CA ALA A 395 4.09 124.10 -103.70
C ALA A 395 4.15 122.81 -102.75
N ALA A 396 4.35 123.04 -101.41
CA ALA A 396 3.86 122.35 -100.15
C ALA A 396 4.38 120.95 -99.56
N THR A 397 4.10 120.57 -98.24
CA THR A 397 4.57 119.36 -97.37
C THR A 397 3.55 118.90 -96.23
N ARG A 398 3.66 118.05 -95.13
CA ARG A 398 4.70 117.46 -94.16
C ARG A 398 4.14 116.43 -93.03
N SER A 399 4.98 115.69 -92.22
CA SER A 399 4.80 115.05 -90.80
C SER A 399 4.30 113.52 -90.52
N GLU A 400 4.58 112.76 -89.36
CA GLU A 400 4.33 111.24 -88.96
C GLU A 400 4.28 110.78 -87.36
N THR A 401 4.32 109.57 -86.62
CA THR A 401 4.29 107.98 -86.51
C THR A 401 4.25 107.38 -84.97
N THR A 402 4.19 106.14 -84.25
CA THR A 402 3.94 104.57 -84.16
C THR A 402 3.83 103.99 -82.60
N SER A 403 3.81 102.76 -81.88
CA SER A 403 3.88 101.18 -81.84
C SER A 403 3.52 100.35 -80.43
N GLY A 404 3.66 98.95 -80.16
CA GLY A 404 3.34 98.13 -78.84
C GLY A 404 3.61 96.51 -78.54
N SER A 405 3.36 95.80 -77.33
CA SER A 405 3.60 94.29 -76.86
C SER A 405 3.14 93.79 -75.35
N THR A 406 3.19 92.59 -74.58
CA THR A 406 3.31 91.01 -74.55
C THR A 406 3.19 90.21 -73.07
N SER A 407 3.16 88.81 -72.80
CA SER A 407 2.88 88.02 -71.44
C SER A 407 3.35 86.45 -71.09
N THR A 408 3.07 85.70 -69.91
CA THR A 408 3.63 84.28 -69.38
C THR A 408 2.93 83.39 -68.15
N SER A 409 3.30 82.09 -67.68
CA SER A 409 2.69 81.13 -66.54
C SER A 409 3.47 79.81 -65.88
N GLY A 410 2.97 78.91 -64.89
CA GLY A 410 3.63 77.65 -64.15
C GLY A 410 2.88 76.59 -63.10
N ASN A 411 3.47 75.47 -62.44
CA ASN A 411 2.83 74.32 -61.52
C ASN A 411 3.69 73.23 -60.58
N GLY A 412 3.19 72.22 -59.70
CA GLY A 412 3.90 71.09 -58.82
C GLY A 412 3.20 69.94 -57.85
N THR A 413 3.86 68.91 -57.11
CA THR A 413 3.30 67.64 -56.31
C THR A 413 4.13 66.76 -55.15
N ALA A 414 3.63 65.70 -54.34
CA ALA A 414 4.34 64.81 -53.21
C ALA A 414 3.72 63.43 -52.49
N THR A 415 4.35 62.67 -51.45
CA THR A 415 3.93 61.59 -50.31
C THR A 415 4.63 60.09 -50.15
N THR A 416 4.63 59.00 -49.22
CA THR A 416 4.02 58.34 -47.90
C THR A 416 4.62 56.94 -47.18
N SER A 417 4.50 56.58 -45.82
CA SER A 417 4.25 55.25 -44.94
C SER A 417 5.18 53.99 -44.38
N GLY A 418 4.95 53.28 -43.17
CA GLY A 418 5.31 51.80 -42.68
C GLY A 418 5.70 51.25 -41.15
N SER A 419 5.55 49.91 -40.68
CA SER A 419 6.29 49.01 -39.57
C SER A 419 5.61 48.07 -38.37
N ALA A 420 6.23 46.97 -37.70
CA ALA A 420 5.74 46.05 -36.49
C ALA A 420 6.64 44.86 -35.71
N PRO A 421 6.33 44.19 -34.48
CA PRO A 421 7.15 43.17 -33.58
C PRO A 421 6.55 41.97 -32.59
N ARG A 422 7.32 41.06 -31.80
CA ARG A 422 6.95 40.01 -30.65
C ARG A 422 8.10 39.48 -29.61
N SER A 423 7.86 38.80 -28.42
CA SER A 423 8.83 38.46 -27.24
C SER A 423 8.73 37.10 -26.37
N ILE A 424 9.47 36.86 -25.20
CA ILE A 424 9.71 35.53 -24.41
C ILE A 424 10.11 35.54 -22.82
N ALA A 425 10.42 34.40 -22.07
CA ALA A 425 10.59 34.19 -20.56
C ALA A 425 11.58 33.05 -19.99
N PRO A 426 11.85 32.81 -18.64
CA PRO A 426 12.12 31.44 -18.03
C PRO A 426 11.91 31.15 -16.47
N GLN A 427 11.89 29.87 -16.00
CA GLN A 427 12.10 29.43 -14.57
C GLN A 427 12.47 27.90 -14.43
N ARG A 428 13.26 27.43 -13.42
CA ARG A 428 13.55 25.96 -13.23
C ARG A 428 14.02 25.40 -11.85
N GLY A 429 14.48 26.20 -10.87
CA GLY A 429 15.36 25.68 -9.78
C GLY A 429 14.74 24.94 -8.58
N LYS A 430 13.49 25.19 -8.19
CA LYS A 430 12.97 24.87 -6.83
C LYS A 430 12.97 23.37 -6.43
N ARG A 431 12.85 22.44 -7.40
CA ARG A 431 12.65 21.01 -7.12
C ARG A 431 13.84 20.32 -6.43
N GLN A 432 15.07 20.76 -6.68
CA GLN A 432 16.27 20.04 -6.22
C GLN A 432 16.54 20.27 -4.72
N SER A 433 16.45 21.52 -4.26
CA SER A 433 16.58 21.88 -2.84
C SER A 433 15.53 21.20 -1.94
N GLU A 434 14.33 20.93 -2.46
CA GLU A 434 13.28 20.19 -1.75
C GLU A 434 13.65 18.71 -1.51
N VAL A 435 14.44 18.08 -2.39
CA VAL A 435 14.90 16.68 -2.24
C VAL A 435 16.11 16.60 -1.30
N GLU A 436 17.06 17.53 -1.45
CA GLU A 436 18.29 17.57 -0.66
C GLU A 436 18.00 17.80 0.84
N ALA A 437 17.03 18.65 1.17
CA ALA A 437 16.62 18.89 2.56
C ALA A 437 15.97 17.65 3.22
N VAL A 438 15.17 16.88 2.47
CA VAL A 438 14.56 15.63 2.97
C VAL A 438 15.62 14.52 3.11
N LEU A 439 16.60 14.46 2.20
CA LEU A 439 17.73 13.54 2.29
C LEU A 439 18.59 13.82 3.54
N ALA A 440 18.84 15.09 3.87
CA ALA A 440 19.60 15.47 5.05
C ALA A 440 18.96 14.95 6.35
N ARG A 441 17.63 15.10 6.51
CA ARG A 441 16.88 14.53 7.66
C ARG A 441 16.98 13.01 7.76
N ILE A 442 16.93 12.31 6.62
CA ILE A 442 17.09 10.84 6.58
C ILE A 442 18.52 10.42 7.02
N VAL A 443 19.54 11.19 6.64
CA VAL A 443 20.93 10.95 7.08
C VAL A 443 21.10 11.23 8.57
N GLU A 444 20.53 12.32 9.08
CA GLU A 444 20.59 12.72 10.50
C GLU A 444 19.91 11.70 11.42
N ALA A 445 18.77 11.14 11.00
CA ALA A 445 18.01 10.16 11.79
C ALA A 445 18.50 8.70 11.65
N GLY A 446 19.40 8.40 10.71
CA GLY A 446 20.08 7.09 10.57
C GLY A 446 19.25 5.90 10.05
N ASP A 447 17.91 5.96 10.10
CA ASP A 447 16.99 4.97 9.50
C ASP A 447 16.04 5.67 8.50
N PRO A 448 15.99 5.27 7.22
CA PRO A 448 15.11 5.88 6.22
C PRO A 448 13.59 5.69 6.47
N LYS A 449 13.19 4.90 7.47
CA LYS A 449 11.79 4.75 7.92
C LYS A 449 11.39 5.70 9.04
N SER A 450 12.33 6.45 9.61
CA SER A 450 12.08 7.37 10.74
C SER A 450 11.34 8.65 10.33
N VAL A 451 11.52 9.12 9.10
CA VAL A 451 10.85 10.30 8.53
C VAL A 451 9.53 9.86 7.89
N SER A 452 8.40 10.36 8.40
CA SER A 452 7.09 10.01 7.85
C SER A 452 6.71 10.88 6.64
N LEU A 453 5.69 10.43 5.90
CA LEU A 453 5.10 11.23 4.81
C LEU A 453 4.41 12.50 5.35
N GLU A 454 3.85 12.45 6.55
CA GLU A 454 3.14 13.56 7.18
C GLU A 454 4.11 14.67 7.59
N ASP A 455 5.29 14.31 8.10
CA ASP A 455 6.37 15.26 8.41
C ASP A 455 6.82 16.03 7.15
N VAL A 456 7.04 15.33 6.02
CA VAL A 456 7.47 15.96 4.75
C VAL A 456 6.35 16.78 4.09
N MET A 457 5.08 16.46 4.34
CA MET A 457 3.95 17.32 3.94
C MET A 457 3.94 18.62 4.75
N ASN A 458 4.11 18.53 6.08
CA ASN A 458 4.02 19.66 7.00
C ASN A 458 5.23 20.61 6.92
N ASP A 459 6.46 20.08 6.92
CA ASP A 459 7.70 20.89 6.93
C ASP A 459 7.91 21.72 5.64
N PHE A 460 7.26 21.35 4.53
CA PHE A 460 7.47 21.97 3.22
C PHE A 460 6.18 22.50 2.54
N ASP A 461 5.02 22.45 3.21
CA ASP A 461 3.69 22.77 2.67
C ASP A 461 3.40 22.07 1.32
N LEU A 462 3.66 20.76 1.28
CA LEU A 462 3.57 19.95 0.07
C LEU A 462 2.32 19.07 0.06
N LYS A 463 1.56 19.15 -1.04
CA LYS A 463 0.50 18.18 -1.35
C LYS A 463 1.05 16.76 -1.32
N GLN A 464 0.29 15.82 -0.74
CA GLN A 464 0.69 14.43 -0.46
C GLN A 464 1.39 13.72 -1.63
N THR A 465 0.91 13.90 -2.86
CA THR A 465 1.53 13.31 -4.06
C THR A 465 2.92 13.86 -4.37
N THR A 466 3.14 15.16 -4.17
CA THR A 466 4.45 15.81 -4.31
C THR A 466 5.38 15.47 -3.15
N ALA A 467 4.88 15.45 -1.92
CA ALA A 467 5.64 15.04 -0.74
C ALA A 467 6.14 13.58 -0.88
N TYR A 468 5.29 12.67 -1.36
CA TYR A 468 5.66 11.28 -1.64
C TYR A 468 6.74 11.16 -2.73
N ASP A 469 6.65 11.95 -3.81
CA ASP A 469 7.69 12.03 -4.86
C ASP A 469 9.05 12.52 -4.29
N ARG A 470 9.05 13.53 -3.41
CA ARG A 470 10.28 13.99 -2.71
C ARG A 470 10.86 12.92 -1.79
N LEU A 471 10.07 12.41 -0.85
CA LEU A 471 10.49 11.43 0.14
C LEU A 471 11.00 10.13 -0.52
N LYS A 472 10.31 9.64 -1.56
CA LYS A 472 10.73 8.45 -2.30
C LYS A 472 12.03 8.67 -3.07
N THR A 473 12.24 9.85 -3.64
CA THR A 473 13.51 10.21 -4.30
C THR A 473 14.65 10.29 -3.30
N ALA A 474 14.44 10.91 -2.13
CA ALA A 474 15.44 11.00 -1.06
C ALA A 474 15.80 9.61 -0.48
N GLN A 475 14.81 8.75 -0.21
CA GLN A 475 15.04 7.37 0.23
C GLN A 475 15.83 6.53 -0.78
N ALA A 476 15.60 6.72 -2.09
CA ALA A 476 16.37 6.05 -3.13
C ALA A 476 17.84 6.49 -3.15
N LEU A 477 18.10 7.79 -3.06
CA LEU A 477 19.46 8.36 -2.98
C LEU A 477 20.21 7.88 -1.73
N TYR A 478 19.52 7.78 -0.59
CA TYR A 478 20.10 7.24 0.65
C TYR A 478 20.47 5.75 0.52
N ALA A 479 19.61 4.94 -0.11
CA ALA A 479 19.89 3.52 -0.34
C ALA A 479 21.05 3.29 -1.32
N GLU A 480 21.19 4.14 -2.34
CA GLU A 480 22.32 4.14 -3.27
C GLU A 480 23.63 4.55 -2.58
N ALA A 481 23.59 5.54 -1.68
CA ALA A 481 24.74 5.96 -0.89
C ALA A 481 25.25 4.87 0.09
N GLN A 482 24.35 4.03 0.63
CA GLN A 482 24.76 2.90 1.48
C GLN A 482 25.30 1.69 0.70
N ASN A 483 24.96 1.53 -0.59
CA ASN A 483 25.43 0.43 -1.43
C ASN A 483 26.03 0.93 -2.76
N PRO A 484 27.21 1.59 -2.71
CA PRO A 484 27.88 2.04 -3.93
C PRO A 484 28.23 0.84 -4.81
N LYS A 485 27.61 0.78 -6.00
CA LYS A 485 27.99 -0.20 -7.02
C LYS A 485 29.46 0.03 -7.42
N PRO A 486 30.26 -1.04 -7.62
CA PRO A 486 31.59 -0.88 -8.20
C PRO A 486 31.44 -0.30 -9.61
N GLN A 487 32.04 0.88 -9.83
CA GLN A 487 32.07 1.48 -11.16
C GLN A 487 32.99 0.67 -12.07
N THR A 488 32.48 0.26 -13.22
CA THR A 488 33.27 -0.39 -14.26
C THR A 488 34.18 0.62 -14.93
N ALA A 489 35.50 0.37 -14.85
CA ALA A 489 36.50 0.94 -15.73
C ALA A 489 36.66 0.05 -16.98
#